data_AF-C6E5N3-F1
#
_entry.id   AF-C6E5N3-F1
#
_cell.length_a   1.000
_cell.length_b   1.000
_cell.length_c   1.000
_cell.angle_alpha   90.00
_cell.angle_beta   90.00
_cell.angle_gamma   90.00
#
_symmetry.space_group_name_H-M   'P 1'
#
loop_
_entity.id
_entity.type
_entity.pdbx_description
1 polymer ?
#
loop_
_entity_poly.entity_id
_entity_poly.type
_entity_poly.pdbx_seq_one_letter_code
_entity_poly.pdbx_strand_id
1 'polypeptide(L)'
;MKTTIGVLLVKRLKLKDTWVICFVLGMIMMNYPFINIFNKPVYPFGIPLLYLYLLWGWMFSIFIVYLFSRAARRDTEGKGRP
;
A
#
# COMPACT_ATOMS: atom_id res chain seq x y z
N MET A 1 6.22 -15.16 -15.00
CA MET A 1 6.57 -15.80 -13.72
C MET A 1 6.54 -14.86 -12.49
N LYS A 2 6.68 -13.53 -12.65
CA LYS A 2 6.71 -12.56 -11.53
C LYS A 2 5.33 -12.21 -10.92
N THR A 3 4.26 -12.49 -11.64
CA THR A 3 2.88 -12.09 -11.30
C THR A 3 2.25 -12.97 -10.21
N THR A 4 2.65 -14.24 -10.09
CA THR A 4 2.00 -15.21 -9.19
C THR A 4 2.33 -14.97 -7.72
N ILE A 5 3.54 -14.49 -7.42
CA ILE A 5 4.03 -14.30 -6.04
C ILE A 5 3.26 -13.19 -5.33
N GLY A 6 3.06 -12.05 -5.99
CA GLY A 6 2.28 -10.94 -5.43
C GLY A 6 0.86 -11.39 -5.10
N VAL A 7 0.22 -12.13 -6.00
CA VAL A 7 -1.16 -12.61 -5.83
C VAL A 7 -1.27 -13.67 -4.73
N LEU A 8 -0.29 -14.57 -4.58
CA LEU A 8 -0.25 -15.56 -3.50
C LEU A 8 -0.06 -14.92 -2.13
N LEU A 9 0.76 -13.87 -2.05
CA LEU A 9 0.99 -13.09 -0.82
C LEU A 9 -0.27 -12.29 -0.45
N VAL A 10 -0.94 -11.72 -1.44
CA VAL A 10 -2.25 -11.03 -1.29
C VAL A 10 -3.32 -11.97 -0.74
N LYS A 11 -3.39 -13.21 -1.23
CA LYS A 11 -4.46 -14.16 -0.89
C LYS A 11 -4.42 -14.67 0.56
N ARG A 12 -3.26 -14.58 1.22
CA ARG A 12 -3.07 -15.01 2.62
C ARG A 12 -3.48 -13.96 3.65
N LEU A 13 -3.55 -12.69 3.25
CA LEU A 13 -3.92 -11.58 4.12
C LEU A 13 -5.44 -11.47 4.14
N LYS A 14 -6.06 -12.13 5.13
CA LYS A 14 -7.52 -12.04 5.34
C LYS A 14 -7.87 -10.66 5.88
N LEU A 15 -9.13 -10.27 5.77
CA LEU A 15 -9.70 -8.96 6.11
C LEU A 15 -9.34 -8.37 7.50
N LYS A 16 -8.89 -9.19 8.46
CA LYS A 16 -8.33 -8.71 9.74
C LYS A 16 -6.97 -8.01 9.58
N ASP A 17 -6.25 -8.32 8.52
CA ASP A 17 -4.90 -7.83 8.26
C ASP A 17 -4.90 -6.50 7.49
N THR A 18 -6.04 -5.96 7.06
CA THR A 18 -6.08 -4.69 6.32
C THR A 18 -5.42 -3.54 7.09
N TRP A 19 -5.65 -3.51 8.41
CA TRP A 19 -5.01 -2.53 9.28
C TRP A 19 -3.50 -2.78 9.41
N VAL A 20 -3.08 -4.05 9.44
CA VAL A 20 -1.66 -4.46 9.44
C VAL A 20 -0.98 -4.06 8.13
N ILE A 21 -1.62 -4.27 6.97
CA ILE A 21 -1.09 -3.86 5.66
C ILE A 21 -0.92 -2.35 5.62
N CYS A 22 -1.93 -1.59 6.04
CA CYS A 22 -1.86 -0.13 6.11
C CYS A 22 -0.70 0.32 7.02
N PHE A 23 -0.54 -0.33 8.17
CA PHE A 23 0.52 -0.04 9.13
C PHE A 23 1.92 -0.34 8.58
N VAL A 24 2.11 -1.53 7.99
CA VAL A 24 3.38 -1.92 7.37
C VAL A 24 3.72 -1.00 6.21
N LEU A 25 2.75 -0.60 5.37
CA LEU A 25 2.99 0.35 4.29
C LEU A 25 3.41 1.72 4.81
N GLY A 26 2.74 2.20 5.87
CA GLY A 26 3.12 3.42 6.58
C GLY A 26 4.54 3.34 7.14
N MET A 27 4.92 2.22 7.76
CA MET A 27 6.27 1.99 8.28
C MET A 27 7.33 1.98 7.17
N ILE A 28 7.04 1.37 6.01
CA ILE A 28 7.93 1.38 4.85
C ILE A 28 8.14 2.82 4.35
N MET A 29 7.06 3.61 4.25
CA MET A 29 7.14 5.02 3.87
C MET A 29 7.94 5.87 4.84
N MET A 30 7.74 5.67 6.14
CA MET A 30 8.44 6.41 7.19
C MET A 30 9.86 5.92 7.45
N ASN A 31 10.34 4.92 6.71
CA ASN A 31 11.68 4.38 6.91
C ASN A 31 12.75 5.41 6.49
N TYR A 32 13.77 5.58 7.34
CA TYR A 32 14.88 6.54 7.16
C TYR A 32 15.49 6.60 5.74
N PRO A 33 15.85 5.49 5.07
CA PRO A 33 16.39 5.52 3.70
C PRO A 33 15.46 6.19 2.69
N PHE A 34 14.15 5.96 2.75
CA PHE A 34 13.20 6.62 1.84
C PHE A 34 13.12 8.10 2.13
N ILE A 35 12.98 8.48 3.41
CA ILE A 35 12.97 9.89 3.82
C ILE A 35 14.24 10.58 3.34
N ASN A 36 15.41 9.98 3.53
CA ASN A 36 16.69 10.56 3.14
C ASN A 36 16.85 10.74 1.61
N ILE A 37 16.29 9.83 0.81
CA ILE A 37 16.31 9.96 -0.66
C ILE A 37 15.48 11.17 -1.12
N PHE A 38 14.32 11.40 -0.51
CA PHE A 38 13.41 12.50 -0.86
C PHE A 38 13.67 13.80 -0.10
N ASN A 39 14.49 13.76 0.95
CA ASN A 39 14.96 14.93 1.72
C ASN A 39 16.05 15.71 0.97
N LYS A 40 15.79 16.01 -0.31
CA LYS A 40 16.61 16.94 -1.09
C LYS A 40 15.96 18.33 -1.00
N PRO A 41 16.75 19.42 -1.03
CA PRO A 41 16.25 20.79 -1.03
C PRO A 41 15.65 21.17 -2.40
N VAL A 42 14.76 20.33 -2.90
CA VAL A 42 14.03 20.51 -4.16
C VAL A 42 12.62 20.91 -3.77
N TYR A 43 12.19 22.08 -4.26
CA TYR A 43 10.93 22.71 -3.88
C TYR A 43 10.03 22.90 -5.11
N PRO A 44 9.45 21.81 -5.66
CA PRO A 44 8.43 21.97 -6.69
C PRO A 44 7.26 22.79 -6.11
N PHE A 45 6.88 23.87 -6.80
CA PHE A 45 5.83 24.80 -6.36
C PHE A 45 6.06 25.42 -4.96
N GLY A 46 7.31 25.48 -4.48
CA GLY A 46 7.64 26.01 -3.14
C GLY A 46 7.42 25.04 -1.99
N ILE A 47 6.98 23.80 -2.26
CA ILE A 47 6.73 22.77 -1.25
C ILE A 47 7.90 21.78 -1.22
N PRO A 48 8.46 21.42 -0.05
CA PRO A 48 9.53 20.43 0.00
C PRO A 48 9.10 19.09 -0.57
N LEU A 49 9.96 18.49 -1.41
CA LEU A 49 9.69 17.20 -2.07
C LEU A 49 9.25 16.09 -1.10
N LEU A 50 9.74 16.12 0.14
CA LEU A 50 9.37 15.19 1.20
C LEU A 50 7.86 15.17 1.48
N TYR A 51 7.19 16.33 1.44
CA TYR A 51 5.74 16.41 1.66
C TYR A 51 4.96 15.78 0.52
N LEU A 52 5.36 16.03 -0.73
CA LEU A 52 4.78 15.39 -1.90
C LEU A 52 4.94 13.88 -1.86
N TYR A 53 6.11 13.40 -1.43
CA TYR A 53 6.37 12.00 -1.22
C TYR A 53 5.44 11.39 -0.16
N LEU A 54 5.30 12.03 1.01
CA LEU A 54 4.37 11.57 2.04
C LEU A 54 2.92 11.54 1.52
N LEU A 55 2.48 12.58 0.81
CA LEU A 55 1.14 12.67 0.26
C LEU A 55 0.87 11.54 -0.75
N TRP A 56 1.77 11.36 -1.71
CA TRP A 56 1.64 10.33 -2.74
C TRP A 56 1.72 8.93 -2.17
N GLY A 57 2.65 8.67 -1.26
CA GLY A 57 2.76 7.37 -0.62
C GLY A 57 1.52 7.04 0.23
N TRP A 58 0.91 8.05 0.86
CA TRP A 58 -0.32 7.83 1.62
C TRP A 58 -1.50 7.48 0.71
N MET A 59 -1.64 8.19 -0.41
CA MET A 59 -2.63 7.85 -1.46
C MET A 59 -2.40 6.44 -2.01
N PHE A 60 -1.13 6.08 -2.26
CA PHE A 60 -0.75 4.74 -2.70
C PHE A 60 -1.10 3.67 -1.66
N SER A 61 -0.96 3.99 -0.37
CA SER A 61 -1.33 3.10 0.74
C SER A 61 -2.82 2.77 0.75
N ILE A 62 -3.65 3.81 0.62
CA ILE A 62 -5.11 3.64 0.54
C ILE A 62 -5.48 2.86 -0.72
N PHE A 63 -4.83 3.13 -1.85
CA PHE A 63 -5.10 2.44 -3.11
C PHE A 63 -4.79 0.93 -3.03
N ILE A 64 -3.65 0.56 -2.45
CA ILE A 64 -3.32 -0.85 -2.21
C ILE A 64 -4.34 -1.51 -1.29
N VAL A 65 -4.65 -0.88 -0.15
CA VAL A 65 -5.66 -1.40 0.79
C VAL A 65 -7.01 -1.59 0.11
N TYR A 66 -7.44 -0.64 -0.71
CA TYR A 66 -8.67 -0.73 -1.49
C TYR A 66 -8.66 -1.92 -2.46
N LEU A 67 -7.58 -2.09 -3.23
CA LEU A 67 -7.45 -3.19 -4.18
C LEU A 67 -7.53 -4.55 -3.47
N PHE A 68 -6.85 -4.67 -2.33
CA PHE A 68 -6.86 -5.88 -1.50
C PHE A 68 -8.24 -6.17 -0.89
N SER A 69 -8.90 -5.15 -0.32
CA SER A 69 -10.25 -5.28 0.23
C SER A 69 -11.24 -5.75 -0.85
N ARG A 70 -11.10 -5.24 -2.07
CA ARG A 70 -11.94 -5.64 -3.20
C ARG A 70 -11.64 -7.07 -3.69
N ALA A 71 -10.38 -7.49 -3.67
CA ALA A 71 -9.98 -8.86 -4.01
C ALA A 71 -10.50 -9.87 -2.98
N ALA A 72 -10.41 -9.56 -1.69
CA ALA A 72 -10.88 -10.43 -0.60
C ALA A 72 -12.40 -10.67 -0.64
N ARG A 73 -13.20 -9.69 -1.08
CA ARG A 73 -14.65 -9.87 -1.26
C ARG A 73 -14.98 -10.92 -2.33
N ARG A 74 -14.23 -10.97 -3.43
CA ARG A 74 -14.49 -11.90 -4.55
C ARG A 74 -14.30 -13.38 -4.18
N ASP A 75 -13.39 -13.71 -3.27
CA ASP A 75 -13.19 -15.10 -2.82
C ASP A 75 -14.39 -15.63 -1.99
N THR A 76 -15.21 -14.74 -1.41
CA THR A 76 -16.36 -15.15 -0.57
C THR A 76 -17.60 -15.45 -1.42
N GLU A 77 -17.78 -14.77 -2.56
CA GLU A 77 -18.94 -14.96 -3.45
C GLU A 77 -18.89 -16.28 -4.25
N GLY A 78 -17.71 -16.87 -4.45
CA GLY A 78 -17.56 -18.14 -5.19
C GLY A 78 -17.97 -19.41 -4.43
N LYS A 79 -18.24 -19.32 -3.11
CA LYS A 79 -18.54 -20.49 -2.26
C LYS A 79 -20.04 -20.63 -1.91
N GLY A 80 -20.91 -19.88 -2.58
CA GLY A 80 -22.34 -19.79 -2.29
C GLY A 80 -23.26 -20.31 -3.39
N ARG A 81 -22.97 -21.47 -3.98
CA ARG A 81 -24.00 -22.23 -4.73
C ARG A 81 -24.26 -23.57 -4.02
N PRO A 82 -25.46 -23.77 -3.43
CA PRO A 82 -25.95 -25.11 -3.15
C PRO A 82 -26.19 -25.89 -4.46
#